data_AF-A0A803PRL7-F1
#
_entry.id   AF-A0A803PRL7-F1
#
_cell.length_a   1.000
_cell.length_b   1.000
_cell.length_c   1.000
_cell.angle_alpha   90.00
_cell.angle_beta   90.00
_cell.angle_gamma   90.00
#
_symmetry.space_group_name_H-M   'P 1'
#
loop_
_entity.id
_entity.type
_entity.pdbx_description
1 polymer ?
#
loop_
_entity_poly.entity_id
_entity_poly.type
_entity_poly.pdbx_seq_one_letter_code
_entity_poly.pdbx_strand_id
1 'polypeptide(L)'
;MSSSSVFKPFSEDLSVDLTLERIVGDVVDNFIPTVKMTVIYNSNRQLINGHELTPSLFISKPLVEIGGEDMRTSYTLIMTDPDAPSPSDPYLKEHLHWIVTDIPGTTNVLFGNCEL
;
A
#
# COMPACT_ATOMS: atom_id res chain seq x y z
N MET A 1 -5.69 -14.13 20.56
CA MET A 1 -6.23 -13.10 19.65
C MET A 1 -5.43 -13.18 18.38
N SER A 2 -5.83 -14.06 17.46
CA SER A 2 -5.13 -14.31 16.19
C SER A 2 -5.99 -13.67 15.11
N SER A 3 -5.57 -12.49 14.63
CA SER A 3 -6.17 -11.91 13.43
C SER A 3 -5.84 -12.86 12.28
N SER A 4 -6.87 -13.49 11.72
CA SER A 4 -6.69 -14.50 10.66
C SER A 4 -7.23 -13.89 9.38
N SER A 5 -6.35 -13.23 8.62
CA SER A 5 -6.68 -12.70 7.30
C SER A 5 -6.34 -13.76 6.27
N VAL A 6 -7.36 -14.41 5.71
CA VAL A 6 -7.24 -15.49 4.71
C VAL A 6 -7.14 -14.88 3.32
N PHE A 7 -6.07 -15.11 2.56
CA PHE A 7 -6.01 -14.71 1.15
C PHE A 7 -5.27 -15.70 0.24
N LYS A 8 -5.69 -15.71 -1.04
CA LYS A 8 -5.44 -16.73 -2.07
C LYS A 8 -4.60 -16.16 -3.24
N PRO A 9 -3.95 -17.01 -4.05
CA PRO A 9 -2.96 -16.57 -5.03
C PRO A 9 -3.55 -15.84 -6.26
N PHE A 10 -2.89 -14.73 -6.60
CA PHE A 10 -2.78 -13.97 -7.85
C PHE A 10 -3.75 -14.35 -8.99
N SER A 11 -4.75 -13.49 -9.25
CA SER A 11 -5.49 -13.44 -10.51
C SER A 11 -5.30 -12.09 -11.20
N GLU A 12 -5.40 -12.07 -12.52
CA GLU A 12 -4.93 -11.01 -13.44
C GLU A 12 -5.62 -9.63 -13.33
N ASP A 13 -6.49 -9.42 -12.34
CA ASP A 13 -7.25 -8.18 -12.21
C ASP A 13 -7.17 -7.62 -10.78
N LEU A 14 -6.15 -6.78 -10.54
CA LEU A 14 -5.94 -6.09 -9.27
C LEU A 14 -7.18 -5.30 -8.82
N SER A 15 -8.01 -4.83 -9.76
CA SER A 15 -9.27 -4.13 -9.45
C SER A 15 -10.30 -5.06 -8.81
N VAL A 16 -10.34 -6.34 -9.21
CA VAL A 16 -11.27 -7.36 -8.69
C VAL A 16 -10.89 -7.75 -7.26
N ASP A 17 -9.61 -7.98 -6.99
CA ASP A 17 -9.14 -8.33 -5.63
C ASP A 17 -9.40 -7.17 -4.64
N LEU A 18 -9.10 -5.93 -5.03
CA LEU A 18 -9.34 -4.76 -4.18
C LEU A 18 -10.84 -4.47 -3.96
N THR A 19 -11.70 -4.88 -4.89
CA THR A 19 -13.16 -4.78 -4.73
C THR A 19 -13.69 -5.86 -3.77
N LEU A 20 -13.18 -7.09 -3.84
CA LEU A 20 -13.55 -8.17 -2.92
C LEU A 20 -13.15 -7.85 -1.47
N GLU A 21 -12.04 -7.16 -1.28
CA GLU A 21 -11.55 -6.69 0.03
C GLU A 21 -12.20 -5.37 0.48
N ARG A 22 -13.14 -4.82 -0.29
CA ARG A 22 -13.82 -3.53 -0.05
C ARG A 22 -12.91 -2.30 -0.02
N ILE A 23 -11.63 -2.44 -0.37
CA ILE A 23 -10.69 -1.32 -0.49
C ILE A 23 -11.19 -0.34 -1.56
N VAL A 24 -11.63 -0.86 -2.71
CA VAL A 24 -12.41 -0.08 -3.67
C VAL A 24 -13.81 0.13 -3.09
N GLY A 25 -14.18 1.39 -2.88
CA GLY A 25 -15.44 1.81 -2.25
C GLY A 25 -15.25 2.34 -0.84
N ASP A 26 -14.53 1.63 0.04
CA ASP A 26 -14.31 2.11 1.41
C ASP A 26 -13.10 3.08 1.52
N VAL A 27 -12.08 2.96 0.65
CA VAL A 27 -10.87 3.82 0.68
C VAL A 27 -10.65 4.57 -0.63
N VAL A 28 -10.78 3.90 -1.77
CA VAL A 28 -10.54 4.50 -3.09
C VAL A 28 -11.72 4.28 -4.04
N ASP A 29 -11.95 5.21 -4.95
CA ASP A 29 -12.88 5.01 -6.06
C ASP A 29 -12.38 3.93 -7.01
N ASN A 30 -13.28 3.35 -7.80
CA ASN A 30 -12.90 2.38 -8.82
C ASN A 30 -11.92 2.99 -9.84
N PHE A 31 -10.82 2.29 -10.12
CA PHE A 31 -9.75 2.78 -10.98
C PHE A 31 -9.13 1.67 -11.82
N ILE A 32 -8.46 2.05 -12.90
CA ILE A 32 -7.66 1.13 -13.72
C ILE A 32 -6.19 1.32 -13.31
N PRO A 33 -5.51 0.30 -12.75
CA PRO A 33 -4.10 0.39 -12.42
C PRO A 33 -3.24 0.58 -13.67
N THR A 34 -2.48 1.67 -13.75
CA THR A 34 -1.62 2.00 -14.90
C THR A 34 -0.12 1.98 -14.56
N VAL A 35 0.22 2.12 -13.28
CA VAL A 35 1.61 2.20 -12.82
C VAL A 35 1.86 1.07 -11.83
N LYS A 36 2.93 0.31 -12.07
CA LYS A 36 3.36 -0.75 -11.16
C LYS A 36 4.02 -0.15 -9.93
N MET A 37 3.65 -0.65 -8.76
CA MET A 37 4.28 -0.32 -7.48
C MET A 37 4.76 -1.62 -6.81
N THR A 38 5.95 -1.58 -6.21
CA THR A 38 6.54 -2.70 -5.48
C THR A 38 6.93 -2.24 -4.09
N VAL A 39 6.41 -2.88 -3.04
CA VAL A 39 6.74 -2.57 -1.64
C VAL A 39 7.63 -3.69 -1.09
N ILE A 40 8.73 -3.36 -0.44
CA ILE A 40 9.76 -4.30 0.06
C ILE A 40 10.06 -3.99 1.53
N TYR A 41 9.83 -4.97 2.40
CA TYR A 41 10.20 -4.94 3.81
C TYR A 41 11.49 -5.71 4.06
N ASN A 42 12.27 -5.29 5.07
CA ASN A 42 13.51 -5.95 5.52
C ASN A 42 14.49 -6.26 4.38
N SER A 43 14.52 -5.41 3.36
CA SER A 43 15.40 -5.50 2.18
C SER A 43 15.24 -6.72 1.26
N ASN A 44 14.40 -7.70 1.59
CA ASN A 44 14.22 -8.90 0.76
C ASN A 44 12.80 -9.46 0.71
N ARG A 45 11.86 -8.91 1.50
CA ARG A 45 10.50 -9.42 1.55
C ARG A 45 9.57 -8.47 0.82
N GLN A 46 9.33 -8.78 -0.45
CA GLN A 46 8.32 -8.09 -1.23
C GLN A 46 6.94 -8.31 -0.59
N LEU A 47 6.19 -7.23 -0.40
CA LEU A 47 4.80 -7.27 -0.02
C LEU A 47 3.99 -7.77 -1.21
N ILE A 48 3.18 -8.79 -0.94
CA ILE A 48 2.22 -9.34 -1.90
C ILE A 48 0.85 -9.18 -1.23
N ASN A 49 -0.12 -8.65 -1.97
CA ASN A 49 -1.48 -8.48 -1.48
C ASN A 49 -2.01 -9.79 -0.89
N GLY A 50 -2.66 -9.70 0.28
CA GLY A 50 -3.18 -10.85 1.01
C GLY A 50 -2.17 -11.62 1.88
N HIS A 51 -0.87 -11.31 1.89
CA HIS A 51 0.07 -12.00 2.78
C HIS A 51 0.07 -11.41 4.19
N GLU A 52 -0.06 -12.27 5.22
CA GLU A 52 0.05 -11.84 6.62
C GLU A 52 1.44 -11.27 6.94
N LEU A 53 1.48 -10.02 7.39
CA LEU A 53 2.68 -9.36 7.85
C LEU A 53 2.77 -9.48 9.36
N THR A 54 3.90 -9.99 9.85
CA THR A 54 4.16 -10.00 11.29
C THR A 54 4.32 -8.56 11.79
N PRO A 55 3.79 -8.21 12.97
CA PRO A 55 3.90 -6.86 13.53
C PRO A 55 5.33 -6.28 13.54
N SER A 56 6.32 -7.15 13.67
CA SER A 56 7.76 -6.81 13.60
C SER A 56 8.20 -6.17 12.28
N LEU A 57 7.44 -6.33 11.18
CA LEU A 57 7.75 -5.72 9.88
C LEU A 57 7.41 -4.22 9.83
N PHE A 58 6.45 -3.78 10.65
CA PHE A 58 6.01 -2.39 10.68
C PHE A 58 6.89 -1.48 11.54
N ILE A 59 7.98 -2.01 12.11
CA ILE A 59 8.96 -1.23 12.88
C ILE A 59 9.74 -0.26 11.97
N SER A 60 9.93 -0.62 10.70
CA SER A 60 10.66 0.20 9.72
C SER A 60 9.80 0.53 8.50
N LYS A 61 9.94 1.76 7.99
CA LYS A 61 9.35 2.16 6.70
C LYS A 61 9.88 1.24 5.58
N PRO A 62 9.03 0.65 4.72
CA PRO A 62 9.48 -0.20 3.63
C PRO A 62 10.14 0.61 2.51
N LEU A 63 10.93 -0.07 1.68
CA LEU A 63 11.35 0.47 0.39
C LEU A 63 10.17 0.32 -0.59
N VAL A 64 9.76 1.40 -1.22
CA VAL A 64 8.71 1.37 -2.26
C VAL A 64 9.28 1.86 -3.57
N GLU A 65 9.28 0.98 -4.56
CA GLU A 65 9.68 1.25 -5.94
C GLU A 65 8.45 1.58 -6.78
N ILE A 66 8.54 2.65 -7.56
CA ILE A 66 7.47 3.12 -8.42
C ILE A 66 7.92 3.01 -9.88
N GLY A 67 7.08 2.39 -10.71
CA GLY A 67 7.27 2.35 -12.15
C GLY A 67 6.98 3.69 -12.82
N GLY A 68 6.49 3.63 -14.06
CA GLY A 68 6.21 4.80 -14.87
C GLY A 68 7.04 4.81 -16.16
N GLU A 69 6.76 5.77 -17.03
CA GLU A 69 7.42 5.89 -18.33
C GLU A 69 8.71 6.71 -18.26
N ASP A 70 8.73 7.76 -17.44
CA ASP A 70 9.88 8.66 -17.29
C ASP A 70 9.92 9.34 -15.90
N MET A 71 10.98 10.14 -15.66
CA MET A 71 11.18 10.93 -14.44
C MET A 71 10.51 12.31 -14.46
N ARG A 72 9.70 12.62 -15.48
CA ARG A 72 8.99 13.92 -15.57
C ARG A 72 7.69 13.91 -14.78
N THR A 73 7.13 12.73 -14.57
CA THR A 73 5.95 12.52 -13.73
C THR A 73 6.39 12.25 -12.30
N SER A 74 5.76 12.96 -11.36
CA SER A 74 5.94 12.74 -9.92
C SER A 74 4.72 12.04 -9.33
N TYR A 75 4.96 11.15 -8.37
CA TYR A 75 3.96 10.35 -7.68
C TYR A 75 3.93 10.69 -6.18
N THR A 76 2.77 10.49 -5.58
CA THR A 76 2.58 10.57 -4.13
C THR A 76 2.18 9.19 -3.61
N LEU A 77 2.88 8.74 -2.57
CA LEU A 77 2.58 7.52 -1.83
C LEU A 77 1.85 7.89 -0.54
N ILE A 78 0.72 7.22 -0.28
CA ILE A 78 -0.03 7.32 0.97
C ILE A 78 -0.18 5.91 1.55
N MET A 79 0.17 5.76 2.82
CA MET A 79 -0.10 4.56 3.62
C MET A 79 -1.09 4.92 4.72
N THR A 80 -2.26 4.29 4.70
CA THR A 80 -3.33 4.55 5.67
C THR A 80 -4.00 3.24 6.13
N ASP A 81 -4.55 3.26 7.34
CA ASP A 81 -5.34 2.18 7.92
C ASP A 81 -6.81 2.63 8.05
N PRO A 82 -7.72 2.06 7.23
CA PRO A 82 -9.15 2.35 7.27
C PRO A 82 -9.88 1.63 8.41
N ASP A 83 -9.21 0.73 9.12
CA ASP A 83 -9.77 -0.14 10.14
C ASP A 83 -9.33 0.29 11.56
N ALA A 84 -8.76 1.48 11.73
CA ALA A 84 -8.27 1.92 13.03
C ALA A 84 -9.41 2.27 14.02
N PRO A 85 -9.35 1.83 15.30
CA PRO A 85 -8.37 0.91 15.90
C PRO A 85 -8.70 -0.58 15.68
N SER A 86 -9.92 -0.91 15.24
CA SER A 86 -10.31 -2.27 14.87
C SER A 86 -11.29 -2.27 13.69
N PRO A 87 -11.22 -3.27 12.78
CA PRO A 87 -12.18 -3.40 11.67
C PRO A 87 -13.64 -3.47 12.12
N SER A 88 -13.88 -3.88 13.37
CA SER A 88 -15.24 -3.98 13.94
C SER A 88 -15.78 -2.65 14.47
N ASP A 89 -14.90 -1.70 14.81
CA ASP A 89 -15.23 -0.38 15.34
C ASP A 89 -14.21 0.66 14.84
N PRO A 90 -14.24 1.00 13.53
CA PRO A 90 -13.20 1.80 12.91
C PRO A 90 -13.46 3.31 13.10
N TYR A 91 -13.63 3.77 14.33
CA TYR A 91 -13.97 5.17 14.63
C TYR A 91 -12.79 6.15 14.47
N LEU A 92 -11.56 5.65 14.28
CA LEU A 92 -10.37 6.45 13.96
C LEU A 92 -9.98 6.37 12.48
N LYS A 93 -10.81 5.75 11.64
CA LYS A 93 -10.58 5.75 10.20
C LYS A 93 -10.69 7.17 9.63
N GLU A 94 -9.83 7.60 8.73
CA GLU A 94 -8.63 6.95 8.18
C GLU A 94 -7.39 7.32 9.02
N HIS A 95 -6.62 6.34 9.50
CA HIS A 95 -5.40 6.62 10.24
C HIS A 95 -4.21 6.70 9.29
N LEU A 96 -3.56 7.87 9.22
CA LEU A 96 -2.44 8.10 8.32
C LEU A 96 -1.13 7.58 8.92
N HIS A 97 -0.49 6.61 8.26
CA HIS A 97 0.78 6.05 8.70
C HIS A 97 1.98 6.70 8.05
N TRP A 98 1.90 7.05 6.76
CA TRP A 98 3.04 7.60 6.02
C TRP A 98 2.60 8.33 4.75
N ILE A 99 3.24 9.48 4.47
CA ILE A 99 3.14 10.18 3.19
C ILE A 99 4.54 10.41 2.62
N VAL A 100 4.67 10.18 1.32
CA VAL A 100 5.84 10.61 0.54
C VAL A 100 5.35 11.28 -0.73
N THR A 101 5.71 12.53 -0.94
CA THR A 101 5.37 13.29 -2.13
C THR A 101 6.55 13.35 -3.10
N ASP A 102 6.30 13.87 -4.30
CA ASP A 102 7.33 14.21 -5.29
C ASP A 102 8.27 13.08 -5.69
N ILE A 103 7.81 11.81 -5.62
CA ILE A 103 8.62 10.65 -6.03
C ILE A 103 8.71 10.64 -7.56
N PRO A 104 9.90 10.79 -8.17
CA PRO A 104 10.01 10.71 -9.63
C PRO A 104 9.67 9.31 -10.14
N GLY A 105 8.97 9.22 -11.27
CA GLY A 105 8.70 7.95 -11.93
C GLY A 105 9.98 7.16 -12.22
N THR A 106 9.88 5.84 -12.27
CA THR A 106 11.00 4.88 -12.44
C THR A 106 12.00 4.83 -11.26
N THR A 107 11.70 5.50 -10.14
CA THR A 107 12.57 5.55 -8.96
C THR A 107 11.91 4.89 -7.73
N ASN A 108 12.22 5.38 -6.52
CA ASN A 108 11.67 4.87 -5.28
C ASN A 108 11.50 6.02 -4.27
N VAL A 109 10.82 5.73 -3.16
CA VAL A 109 10.54 6.67 -2.06
C VAL A 109 11.74 7.42 -1.49
N LEU A 110 12.98 6.96 -1.68
CA LEU A 110 14.18 7.67 -1.23
C LEU A 110 14.46 8.95 -2.03
N PHE A 111 13.86 9.08 -3.22
CA PHE A 111 13.96 10.26 -4.07
C PHE A 111 12.78 11.24 -3.91
N GLY A 112 11.80 10.89 -3.08
CA GLY A 112 10.67 11.76 -2.77
C GLY A 112 10.89 12.59 -1.50
N ASN A 113 9.95 13.50 -1.25
CA ASN A 113 9.87 14.29 -0.03
C ASN A 113 9.03 13.53 1.00
N CYS A 114 9.65 13.08 2.08
CA CYS A 114 8.94 12.41 3.17
C CYS A 114 8.35 13.45 4.11
N GLU A 115 7.02 13.46 4.25
CA GLU A 115 6.34 14.20 5.30
C GLU A 115 5.72 13.19 6.27
N LEU A 116 6.10 13.30 7.55
CA LEU A 116 5.77 12.43 8.70
C LEU A 116 6.58 11.11 8.79
#